data_AF-A0A6N9V9S5-F1
#
_entry.id   AF-A0A6N9V9S5-F1
#
_cell.length_a   1.000
_cell.length_b   1.000
_cell.length_c   1.000
_cell.angle_alpha   90.00
_cell.angle_beta   90.00
_cell.angle_gamma   90.00
#
_symmetry.space_group_name_H-M   'P 1'
#
loop_
_entity.id
_entity.type
_entity.pdbx_description
1 polymer ?
#
loop_
_entity_poly.entity_id
_entity_poly.type
_entity_poly.pdbx_seq_one_letter_code
_entity_poly.pdbx_strand_id
1 'polypeptide(L)'
;MSERTSRQAITQVAAALFARGAAERVIVAGMPRLRSAMHLDTVFTFADRDVVTVYPKIMEAVHTFSLRPGDRAPGLEITDEGDRPFTE
;
A
#
# COMPACT_ATOMS: atom_id res chain seq x y z
N MET A 1 2.55 1.55 4.77
CA MET A 1 3.37 1.26 5.98
C MET A 1 2.48 1.45 7.19
N SER A 2 2.48 0.49 8.12
CA SER A 2 1.71 0.53 9.36
C SER A 2 2.63 0.29 10.57
N GLU A 3 2.09 0.22 11.78
CA GLU A 3 2.84 -0.21 12.98
C GLU A 3 3.30 -1.68 12.92
N ARG A 4 2.80 -2.48 11.97
CA ARG A 4 3.06 -3.92 11.85
C ARG A 4 3.75 -4.31 10.53
N THR A 5 3.78 -3.40 9.55
CA THR A 5 4.41 -3.63 8.24
C THR A 5 5.37 -2.50 7.90
N SER A 6 6.68 -2.82 7.85
CA SER A 6 7.77 -1.87 7.56
C SER A 6 8.01 -1.67 6.06
N ARG A 7 8.66 -0.57 5.68
CA ARG A 7 9.04 -0.31 4.28
C ARG A 7 10.00 -1.37 3.74
N GLN A 8 10.94 -1.82 4.57
CA GLN A 8 11.95 -2.83 4.18
C GLN A 8 11.28 -4.16 3.82
N ALA A 9 10.29 -4.60 4.60
CA ALA A 9 9.54 -5.81 4.29
C ALA A 9 8.72 -5.65 3.00
N ILE A 10 8.08 -4.49 2.82
CA ILE A 10 7.30 -4.18 1.61
C ILE A 10 8.18 -4.26 0.36
N THR A 11 9.35 -3.62 0.36
CA THR A 11 10.24 -3.61 -0.82
C THR A 11 10.81 -4.99 -1.14
N GLN A 12 11.16 -5.79 -0.12
CA GLN A 12 11.62 -7.17 -0.33
C GLN A 12 10.53 -8.06 -0.92
N VAL A 13 9.30 -7.96 -0.42
CA VAL A 13 8.16 -8.73 -0.95
C VAL A 13 7.83 -8.27 -2.38
N ALA A 14 7.80 -6.96 -2.63
CA ALA A 14 7.54 -6.42 -3.97
C ALA A 14 8.59 -6.92 -4.99
N ALA A 15 9.87 -6.85 -4.64
CA ALA A 15 10.95 -7.36 -5.49
C ALA A 15 10.79 -8.87 -5.78
N ALA A 16 10.43 -9.67 -4.78
CA ALA A 16 10.20 -11.11 -4.96
C ALA A 16 8.98 -11.41 -5.84
N LEU A 17 7.90 -10.63 -5.72
CA LEU A 17 6.71 -10.75 -6.57
C LEU A 17 7.05 -10.40 -8.03
N PHE A 18 7.76 -9.30 -8.25
CA PHE A 18 8.14 -8.84 -9.60
C PHE A 18 9.12 -9.81 -10.27
N ALA A 19 10.12 -10.31 -9.56
CA ALA A 19 11.07 -11.29 -10.08
C ALA A 19 10.40 -12.60 -10.54
N ARG A 20 9.23 -12.94 -9.98
CA ARG A 20 8.44 -14.13 -10.35
C ARG A 20 7.32 -13.82 -11.35
N GLY A 21 7.15 -12.58 -11.78
CA GLY A 21 6.01 -12.15 -12.61
C GLY A 21 4.66 -12.33 -11.92
N ALA A 22 4.62 -12.36 -10.58
CA ALA A 22 3.39 -12.62 -9.82
C ALA A 22 2.54 -11.36 -9.59
N ALA A 23 3.11 -10.17 -9.81
CA ALA A 23 2.42 -8.90 -9.74
C ALA A 23 3.08 -7.90 -10.70
N GLU A 24 2.32 -6.89 -11.11
CA GLU A 24 2.82 -5.80 -11.96
C GLU A 24 2.93 -4.46 -11.21
N ARG A 25 2.22 -4.36 -10.08
CA ARG A 25 2.16 -3.17 -9.23
C ARG A 25 1.88 -3.60 -7.79
N VAL A 26 2.52 -2.92 -6.85
CA VAL A 26 2.18 -3.00 -5.42
C VAL A 26 1.74 -1.62 -4.96
N ILE A 27 0.52 -1.51 -4.43
CA ILE A 27 -0.04 -0.27 -3.89
C ILE A 27 0.16 -0.27 -2.37
N VAL A 28 0.85 0.75 -1.86
CA VAL A 28 1.19 0.87 -0.45
C VAL A 28 0.31 1.93 0.20
N ALA A 29 -0.58 1.49 1.09
CA ALA A 29 -1.30 2.37 2.01
C ALA A 29 -0.37 2.84 3.14
N GLY A 30 0.11 4.07 3.06
CA GLY A 30 0.86 4.76 4.10
C GLY A 30 -0.07 5.23 5.22
N MET A 31 -0.32 4.37 6.21
CA MET A 31 -1.24 4.69 7.31
C MET A 31 -0.57 5.60 8.36
N PRO A 32 -1.32 6.52 8.99
CA PRO A 32 -0.80 7.37 10.06
C PRO A 32 -0.43 6.51 11.29
N ARG A 33 0.54 6.98 12.08
CA ARG A 33 0.94 6.32 13.32
C ARG A 33 -0.11 6.56 14.40
N LEU A 34 -1.05 5.64 14.50
CA LEU A 34 -2.06 5.58 15.56
C LEU A 34 -1.90 4.26 16.29
N ARG A 35 -1.76 4.29 17.62
CA ARG A 35 -1.61 3.07 18.45
C ARG A 35 -2.77 2.07 18.31
N SER A 36 -3.92 2.51 17.78
CA SER A 36 -5.10 1.68 17.50
C SER A 36 -5.20 1.21 16.04
N ALA A 37 -4.37 1.72 15.12
CA ALA A 37 -4.38 1.30 13.71
C ALA A 37 -3.52 0.04 13.55
N MET A 38 -4.18 -1.12 13.67
CA MET A 38 -3.48 -2.41 13.66
C MET A 38 -3.06 -2.82 12.24
N HIS A 39 -3.99 -2.81 11.26
CA HIS A 39 -3.77 -3.29 9.90
C HIS A 39 -4.78 -2.65 8.92
N LEU A 40 -4.48 -2.69 7.62
CA LEU A 40 -5.32 -2.08 6.57
C LEU A 40 -6.72 -2.70 6.50
N ASP A 41 -6.81 -4.02 6.65
CA ASP A 41 -8.06 -4.80 6.60
C ASP A 41 -9.07 -4.38 7.70
N THR A 42 -8.60 -3.84 8.82
CA THR A 42 -9.48 -3.35 9.91
C THR A 42 -10.16 -2.02 9.62
N VAL A 43 -9.70 -1.29 8.60
CA VAL A 43 -10.18 0.07 8.25
C VAL A 43 -10.60 0.19 6.78
N PHE A 44 -10.31 -0.82 5.96
CA PHE A 44 -10.66 -0.91 4.56
C PHE A 44 -10.85 -2.39 4.20
N THR A 45 -12.05 -2.76 3.75
CA THR A 45 -12.39 -4.15 3.42
C THR A 45 -13.27 -4.17 2.18
N PHE A 46 -12.99 -5.04 1.21
CA PHE A 46 -13.91 -5.29 0.10
C PHE A 46 -15.11 -6.10 0.59
N ALA A 47 -16.32 -5.57 0.36
CA ALA A 47 -17.58 -6.26 0.59
C ALA A 47 -18.12 -6.92 -0.70
N ASP A 48 -17.72 -6.39 -1.86
CA ASP A 48 -17.97 -6.96 -3.18
C ASP A 48 -16.87 -6.51 -4.16
N ARG A 49 -16.96 -6.88 -5.44
CA ARG A 49 -15.98 -6.57 -6.50
C ARG A 49 -15.61 -5.08 -6.57
N ASP A 50 -16.57 -4.20 -6.41
CA ASP A 50 -16.46 -2.74 -6.52
C ASP A 50 -17.04 -2.00 -5.30
N VAL A 51 -17.28 -2.73 -4.20
CA VAL A 51 -17.84 -2.17 -2.95
C VAL A 51 -16.87 -2.42 -1.80
N VAL A 52 -16.56 -1.36 -1.07
CA VAL A 52 -15.67 -1.41 0.11
C VAL A 52 -16.36 -0.79 1.34
N THR A 53 -16.10 -1.37 2.50
CA THR A 53 -16.35 -0.72 3.79
C THR A 53 -15.10 0.00 4.24
N VAL A 54 -15.25 1.25 4.69
CA VAL A 54 -14.13 2.09 5.11
C VAL A 54 -14.39 2.71 6.49
N TYR A 55 -13.32 2.96 7.24
CA TYR A 55 -13.34 3.86 8.40
C TYR A 55 -12.77 5.22 7.99
N PRO A 56 -13.62 6.23 7.67
CA PRO A 56 -13.19 7.44 6.95
C PRO A 56 -12.06 8.19 7.65
N LYS A 57 -12.15 8.34 8.98
CA LYS A 57 -11.17 9.08 9.78
C LYS A 57 -9.72 8.57 9.64
N ILE A 58 -9.52 7.28 9.37
CA ILE A 58 -8.18 6.74 9.11
C ILE A 58 -7.85 6.80 7.61
N MET A 59 -8.82 6.44 6.76
CA MET A 59 -8.59 6.34 5.31
C MET A 59 -8.31 7.69 4.65
N GLU A 60 -8.89 8.78 5.15
CA GLU A 60 -8.60 10.15 4.70
C GLU A 60 -7.16 10.60 4.99
N ALA A 61 -6.49 9.97 5.95
CA ALA A 61 -5.11 10.26 6.32
C ALA A 61 -4.10 9.28 5.69
N VAL A 62 -4.55 8.38 4.83
CA VAL A 62 -3.67 7.43 4.13
C VAL A 62 -2.94 8.13 2.99
N HIS A 63 -1.61 8.01 2.99
CA HIS A 63 -0.76 8.48 1.90
C HIS A 63 -0.37 7.32 0.98
N THR A 64 -0.60 7.44 -0.33
CA THR A 64 -0.46 6.31 -1.26
C THR A 64 0.86 6.35 -2.02
N PHE A 65 1.54 5.20 -2.09
CA PHE A 65 2.69 4.99 -2.97
C PHE A 65 2.46 3.80 -3.88
N SER A 66 2.91 3.90 -5.13
CA SER A 66 2.93 2.79 -6.08
C SER A 66 4.33 2.30 -6.33
N LEU A 67 4.54 1.00 -6.19
CA LEU A 67 5.77 0.33 -6.56
C LEU A 67 5.56 -0.41 -7.88
N ARG A 68 6.52 -0.27 -8.80
CA ARG A 68 6.60 -0.96 -10.08
C ARG A 68 7.99 -1.57 -10.24
N PRO A 69 8.17 -2.63 -11.07
CA PRO A 69 9.49 -3.10 -11.43
C PRO A 69 10.29 -1.99 -12.12
N GLY A 70 11.57 -1.85 -11.77
CA GLY A 70 12.47 -0.87 -12.35
C GLY A 70 13.73 -1.52 -12.94
N ASP A 71 14.31 -0.89 -13.96
CA ASP A 71 15.46 -1.43 -14.69
C ASP A 71 16.81 -1.20 -14.00
N ARG A 72 16.83 -0.42 -12.91
CA ARG A 72 18.04 -0.06 -12.15
C ARG A 72 17.93 -0.48 -10.71
N ALA A 73 19.04 -0.95 -10.13
CA ALA A 73 19.12 -1.32 -8.72
C ALA A 73 18.59 -0.18 -7.83
N PRO A 74 17.68 -0.44 -6.87
CA PRO A 74 17.30 -1.76 -6.31
C PRO A 74 16.20 -2.54 -7.06
N GLY A 75 15.86 -2.16 -8.29
CA GLY A 75 14.89 -2.89 -9.14
C GLY A 75 13.44 -2.47 -8.90
N LEU A 76 13.23 -1.32 -8.27
CA LEU A 76 11.91 -0.77 -7.93
C LEU A 76 11.82 0.68 -8.36
N GLU A 77 10.78 1.01 -9.11
CA GLU A 77 10.32 2.37 -9.35
C GLU A 77 9.21 2.71 -8.36
N ILE A 78 9.31 3.86 -7.70
CA ILE A 78 8.35 4.30 -6.69
C ILE A 78 7.73 5.61 -7.15
N THR A 79 6.40 5.63 -7.22
CA THR A 79 5.60 6.83 -7.48
C THR A 79 4.87 7.23 -6.20
N ASP A 80 4.99 8.51 -5.85
CA ASP A 80 4.14 9.15 -4.85
C ASP A 80 2.85 9.61 -5.56
N GLU A 81 1.69 9.15 -5.09
CA GLU A 81 0.39 9.48 -5.70
C GLU A 81 -0.17 10.83 -5.22
N GLY A 82 0.57 11.54 -4.36
CA GLY A 82 0.20 12.86 -3.84
C GLY A 82 -1.04 12.81 -2.95
N ASP A 83 -1.90 13.82 -3.08
CA ASP A 83 -3.09 14.01 -2.25
C ASP A 83 -4.32 13.23 -2.73
N ARG A 84 -4.17 12.32 -3.70
CA ARG A 84 -5.30 11.52 -4.19
C ARG A 84 -5.82 10.61 -3.07
N PRO A 85 -7.14 10.61 -2.80
CA PRO A 85 -7.73 9.68 -1.83
C PRO A 85 -7.40 8.23 -2.16
N PHE A 86 -7.16 7.39 -1.15
CA PHE A 86 -6.79 5.98 -1.38
C PHE A 86 -7.85 5.17 -2.16
N THR A 87 -9.11 5.62 -2.13
CA THR A 87 -10.25 4.99 -2.80
C THR A 87 -10.48 5.47 -4.24
N GLU A 88 -9.67 6.40 -4.75
CA GLU A 88 -9.75 7.00 -6.10
C GLU A 88 -8.49 6.74 -6.94
#